data_AF-A0A365YR89-F1
#
_entry.id   AF-A0A365YR89-F1
#
_cell.length_a   1.000
_cell.length_b   1.000
_cell.length_c   1.000
_cell.angle_alpha   90.00
_cell.angle_beta   90.00
_cell.angle_gamma   90.00
#
_symmetry.space_group_name_H-M   'P 1'
#
loop_
_entity.id
_entity.type
_entity.pdbx_description
1 polymer ?
#
loop_
_entity_poly.entity_id
_entity_poly.type
_entity_poly.pdbx_seq_one_letter_code
_entity_poly.pdbx_strand_id
1 'polypeptide(L)'
;MRIRLLSVLAMMANIICSPCQATPIADAWHTIAVEDSNAALKLIETGHPGAAPELGDAAFQARLVLAKAHVAERLPQVTDYPAYAALMAGLAADFQDGHIWNNAIVGAQRINTSGILLIRQDGHWVVGAQQTLDGEPDIKGSVLLGCDGKDADSWAFPRIAQFRGDPELEAIRSSAAGWLLLDEGNPFLVRPTHCRFVRPGGQPKDVTLHWHPALTAHVREAVRQIARHGDAGLSVMPFSGGWWIGLDTFEDEAQKFVDLVRNNQAALRTAPMVVIDLRGNGDGNSRYSDAIARSLVGDPRFAAAQVPLPACSGDYWRVSPGTLATLQNDLAHAEAEHDTAGISFYQPVVSDMKQAIASHREFSPALPACARNALAVDQDTAPRSLPPSKMKGRLVLITDHNCFSSCLIVANLFRRLGAVPCGGSNGSIHPLHGSKGRNPAIKAARLFNASEGRNRDRQLWTLYARDRVSRCAQRRYCAENVGCRIARPKVRERHWRVGSRSVASMQSRSLSNYRNNYRNTIVDLCNIHELFIIK
;
A
#
# COMPACT_ATOMS: atom_id res chain seq x y z
N MET A 1 -45.68 -78.71 -23.63
CA MET A 1 -44.47 -78.36 -22.83
C MET A 1 -43.38 -77.90 -23.79
N ARG A 2 -42.41 -77.08 -23.34
CA ARG A 2 -41.37 -76.38 -24.15
C ARG A 2 -41.99 -75.25 -25.00
N ILE A 3 -42.02 -73.99 -24.54
CA ILE A 3 -40.94 -73.00 -24.25
C ILE A 3 -40.61 -72.17 -25.50
N ARG A 4 -40.82 -70.84 -25.40
CA ARG A 4 -40.46 -69.84 -26.41
C ARG A 4 -39.02 -69.37 -26.17
N LEU A 5 -38.24 -69.14 -27.23
CA LEU A 5 -37.05 -68.29 -27.13
C LEU A 5 -37.46 -66.81 -27.24
N LEU A 6 -36.82 -65.97 -26.42
CA LEU A 6 -36.94 -64.51 -26.44
C LEU A 6 -35.53 -63.95 -26.57
N SER A 7 -35.20 -63.41 -27.75
CA SER A 7 -33.89 -62.83 -28.03
C SER A 7 -33.79 -61.43 -27.42
N VAL A 8 -33.11 -61.32 -26.27
CA VAL A 8 -32.82 -60.02 -25.63
C VAL A 8 -31.62 -59.38 -26.31
N LEU A 9 -31.83 -58.25 -27.00
CA LEU A 9 -30.77 -57.49 -27.65
C LEU A 9 -30.07 -56.59 -26.62
N ALA A 10 -28.86 -56.97 -26.20
CA ALA A 10 -28.08 -56.20 -25.22
C ALA A 10 -27.43 -54.96 -25.86
N MET A 11 -28.06 -53.79 -25.74
CA MET A 11 -27.41 -52.51 -26.04
C MET A 11 -26.31 -52.21 -25.00
N MET A 12 -25.07 -52.55 -25.32
CA MET A 12 -23.91 -52.07 -24.56
C MET A 12 -23.62 -50.61 -24.94
N ALA A 13 -24.09 -49.69 -24.10
CA ALA A 13 -23.77 -48.27 -24.20
C ALA A 13 -22.29 -48.04 -23.81
N ASN A 14 -21.42 -47.92 -24.81
CA ASN A 14 -20.03 -47.51 -24.62
C ASN A 14 -19.99 -46.05 -24.12
N ILE A 15 -19.92 -45.86 -22.81
CA ILE A 15 -19.59 -44.57 -22.20
C ILE A 15 -18.12 -44.31 -22.51
N ILE A 16 -17.87 -43.56 -23.58
CA ILE A 16 -16.53 -43.04 -23.91
C ILE A 16 -16.22 -41.98 -22.85
N CYS A 17 -15.56 -42.41 -21.77
CA CYS A 17 -15.00 -41.52 -20.78
C CYS A 17 -13.78 -40.84 -21.41
N SER A 18 -14.01 -39.69 -22.07
CA SER A 18 -12.94 -38.85 -22.58
C SER A 18 -11.95 -38.56 -21.45
N PRO A 19 -10.65 -38.87 -21.60
CA PRO A 19 -9.70 -38.64 -20.53
C PRO A 19 -9.68 -37.14 -20.21
N CYS A 20 -9.91 -36.81 -18.95
CA CYS A 20 -9.75 -35.45 -18.46
C CYS A 20 -8.25 -35.10 -18.51
N GLN A 21 -7.79 -34.57 -19.64
CA GLN A 21 -6.44 -34.07 -19.80
C GLN A 21 -6.29 -32.84 -18.91
N ALA A 22 -5.78 -33.06 -17.69
CA ALA A 22 -5.43 -31.98 -16.79
C ALA A 22 -4.37 -31.10 -17.46
N THR A 23 -4.71 -29.83 -17.69
CA THR A 23 -3.79 -28.82 -18.20
C THR A 23 -2.49 -28.85 -17.38
N PRO A 24 -1.31 -28.99 -18.00
CA PRO A 24 -0.03 -28.89 -17.32
C PRO A 24 0.04 -27.63 -16.45
N ILE A 25 0.65 -27.74 -15.27
CA ILE A 25 0.65 -26.63 -14.29
C ILE A 25 1.35 -25.37 -14.85
N ALA A 26 2.32 -25.53 -15.75
CA ALA A 26 2.94 -24.42 -16.46
C ALA A 26 1.98 -23.69 -17.41
N ASP A 27 1.23 -24.44 -18.23
CA ASP A 27 0.22 -23.91 -19.14
C ASP A 27 -0.89 -23.18 -18.36
N ALA A 28 -1.22 -23.66 -17.15
CA ALA A 28 -2.14 -22.98 -16.24
C ALA A 28 -1.58 -21.63 -15.75
N TRP A 29 -0.32 -21.55 -15.33
CA TRP A 29 0.30 -20.27 -14.94
C TRP A 29 0.39 -19.28 -16.09
N HIS A 30 0.76 -19.72 -17.30
CA HIS A 30 0.75 -18.89 -18.49
C HIS A 30 -0.67 -18.38 -18.81
N THR A 31 -1.69 -19.24 -18.71
CA THR A 31 -3.09 -18.85 -18.96
C THR A 31 -3.58 -17.81 -17.94
N ILE A 32 -3.29 -18.00 -16.65
CA ILE A 32 -3.63 -17.03 -15.60
C ILE A 32 -2.90 -15.70 -15.83
N ALA A 33 -1.62 -15.75 -16.24
CA ALA A 33 -0.83 -14.57 -16.58
C ALA A 33 -1.46 -13.77 -17.74
N VAL A 34 -1.88 -14.45 -18.83
CA VAL A 34 -2.61 -13.82 -19.95
C VAL A 34 -3.87 -13.12 -19.47
N GLU A 35 -4.70 -13.80 -18.69
CA GLU A 35 -6.00 -13.26 -18.29
C GLU A 35 -5.85 -12.08 -17.30
N ASP A 36 -5.02 -12.23 -16.28
CA ASP A 36 -4.83 -11.20 -15.25
C ASP A 36 -4.04 -9.98 -15.76
N SER A 37 -3.07 -10.15 -16.68
CA SER A 37 -2.34 -9.01 -17.25
C SER A 37 -3.21 -8.20 -18.21
N ASN A 38 -4.05 -8.85 -19.01
CA ASN A 38 -5.03 -8.16 -19.85
C ASN A 38 -6.12 -7.47 -19.00
N ALA A 39 -6.58 -8.10 -17.91
CA ALA A 39 -7.52 -7.48 -16.99
C ALA A 39 -6.90 -6.23 -16.31
N ALA A 40 -5.69 -6.34 -15.77
CA ALA A 40 -4.98 -5.21 -15.13
C ALA A 40 -4.75 -4.05 -16.12
N LEU A 41 -4.23 -4.33 -17.32
CA LEU A 41 -4.05 -3.33 -18.37
C LEU A 41 -5.38 -2.66 -18.76
N LYS A 42 -6.47 -3.44 -18.86
CA LYS A 42 -7.79 -2.90 -19.21
C LYS A 42 -8.35 -2.00 -18.10
N LEU A 43 -8.25 -2.43 -16.83
CA LEU A 43 -8.67 -1.65 -15.67
C LEU A 43 -7.93 -0.32 -15.59
N ILE A 44 -6.62 -0.32 -15.84
CA ILE A 44 -5.81 0.91 -15.86
C ILE A 44 -6.17 1.80 -17.05
N GLU A 45 -6.36 1.24 -18.25
CA GLU A 45 -6.69 2.00 -19.47
C GLU A 45 -8.08 2.68 -19.41
N THR A 46 -9.08 2.05 -18.77
CA THR A 46 -10.40 2.65 -18.59
C THR A 46 -10.56 3.43 -17.29
N GLY A 47 -9.82 3.06 -16.24
CA GLY A 47 -9.95 3.62 -14.90
C GLY A 47 -9.03 4.83 -14.67
N HIS A 48 -7.77 4.77 -15.11
CA HIS A 48 -6.81 5.80 -14.75
C HIS A 48 -7.02 7.10 -15.55
N PRO A 49 -7.02 8.29 -14.92
CA PRO A 49 -7.24 9.55 -15.60
C PRO A 49 -6.13 9.87 -16.62
N GLY A 50 -4.87 9.55 -16.29
CA GLY A 50 -3.73 9.72 -17.20
C GLY A 50 -3.81 8.87 -18.48
N ALA A 51 -4.63 7.82 -18.51
CA ALA A 51 -4.81 7.01 -19.72
C ALA A 51 -5.61 7.70 -20.83
N ALA A 52 -6.33 8.80 -20.53
CA ALA A 52 -7.17 9.51 -21.49
C ALA A 52 -6.37 10.54 -22.32
N PRO A 53 -6.36 10.46 -23.66
CA PRO A 53 -5.79 11.49 -24.54
C PRO A 53 -6.30 12.91 -24.26
N GLU A 54 -7.52 13.03 -23.76
CA GLU A 54 -8.26 14.27 -23.48
C GLU A 54 -7.66 15.06 -22.31
N LEU A 55 -7.13 14.34 -21.31
CA LEU A 55 -6.41 14.93 -20.17
C LEU A 55 -5.00 15.38 -20.54
N GLY A 56 -4.41 14.83 -21.62
CA GLY A 56 -3.11 15.26 -22.16
C GLY A 56 -1.88 14.68 -21.46
N ASP A 57 -2.04 13.66 -20.61
CA ASP A 57 -0.93 13.02 -19.88
C ASP A 57 -0.09 12.10 -20.78
N ALA A 58 0.71 12.71 -21.65
CA ALA A 58 1.59 12.02 -22.58
C ALA A 58 2.63 11.12 -21.86
N ALA A 59 3.00 11.45 -20.61
CA ALA A 59 3.92 10.64 -19.82
C ALA A 59 3.26 9.32 -19.38
N PHE A 60 2.04 9.37 -18.83
CA PHE A 60 1.31 8.15 -18.49
C PHE A 60 0.94 7.33 -19.72
N GLN A 61 0.56 7.98 -20.83
CA GLN A 61 0.23 7.28 -22.09
C GLN A 61 1.45 6.55 -22.67
N ALA A 62 2.64 7.15 -22.63
CA ALA A 62 3.87 6.48 -23.03
C ALA A 62 4.20 5.27 -22.13
N ARG A 63 3.98 5.40 -20.81
CA ARG A 63 4.13 4.29 -19.84
C ARG A 63 3.12 3.16 -20.06
N LEU A 64 1.88 3.46 -20.43
CA LEU A 64 0.87 2.45 -20.81
C LEU A 64 1.27 1.66 -22.06
N VAL A 65 1.90 2.31 -23.05
CA VAL A 65 2.47 1.61 -24.22
C VAL A 65 3.66 0.74 -23.83
N LEU A 66 4.56 1.24 -22.98
CA LEU A 66 5.71 0.49 -22.46
C LEU A 66 5.26 -0.76 -21.68
N ALA A 67 4.30 -0.61 -20.77
CA ALA A 67 3.70 -1.69 -19.99
C ALA A 67 3.09 -2.78 -20.88
N LYS A 68 2.36 -2.40 -21.95
CA LYS A 68 1.82 -3.34 -22.94
C LYS A 68 2.92 -4.12 -23.67
N ALA A 69 4.02 -3.46 -24.03
CA ALA A 69 5.17 -4.10 -24.67
C ALA A 69 5.92 -5.07 -23.73
N HIS A 70 6.25 -4.62 -22.51
CA HIS A 70 6.92 -5.45 -21.52
C HIS A 70 6.09 -6.66 -21.07
N VAL A 71 4.76 -6.55 -20.99
CA VAL A 71 3.90 -7.73 -20.76
C VAL A 71 4.06 -8.74 -21.89
N ALA A 72 4.02 -8.32 -23.15
CA ALA A 72 4.17 -9.23 -24.30
C ALA A 72 5.57 -9.88 -24.38
N GLU A 73 6.63 -9.18 -23.96
CA GLU A 73 8.00 -9.70 -23.86
C GLU A 73 8.18 -10.73 -22.73
N ARG A 74 7.60 -10.44 -21.56
CA ARG A 74 7.77 -11.24 -20.34
C ARG A 74 6.87 -12.49 -20.32
N LEU A 75 5.67 -12.42 -20.88
CA LEU A 75 4.65 -13.47 -20.83
C LEU A 75 5.14 -14.89 -21.26
N PRO A 76 5.90 -15.08 -22.37
CA PRO A 76 6.31 -16.41 -22.82
C PRO A 76 7.23 -17.18 -21.86
N GLN A 77 7.76 -16.51 -20.84
CA GLN A 77 8.63 -17.09 -19.82
C GLN A 77 7.86 -17.45 -18.54
N VAL A 78 6.54 -17.20 -18.47
CA VAL A 78 5.72 -17.47 -17.30
C VAL A 78 5.27 -18.93 -17.25
N THR A 79 6.09 -19.76 -16.61
CA THR A 79 5.86 -21.20 -16.41
C THR A 79 5.50 -21.57 -14.96
N ASP A 80 5.62 -20.63 -14.02
CA ASP A 80 5.34 -20.85 -12.60
C ASP A 80 4.82 -19.60 -11.87
N TYR A 81 4.52 -19.76 -10.58
CA TYR A 81 4.03 -18.67 -9.73
C TYR A 81 5.05 -17.52 -9.53
N PRO A 82 6.34 -17.77 -9.23
CA PRO A 82 7.37 -16.72 -9.23
C PRO A 82 7.41 -15.88 -10.52
N ALA A 83 7.37 -16.51 -11.69
CA ALA A 83 7.35 -15.81 -12.98
C ALA A 83 6.08 -14.98 -13.18
N TYR A 84 4.91 -15.52 -12.81
CA TYR A 84 3.64 -14.76 -12.77
C TYR A 84 3.74 -13.55 -11.84
N ALA A 85 4.25 -13.73 -10.61
CA ALA A 85 4.34 -12.68 -9.62
C ALA A 85 5.30 -11.56 -10.08
N ALA A 86 6.41 -11.93 -10.73
CA ALA A 86 7.34 -11.01 -11.34
C ALA A 86 6.74 -10.25 -12.54
N LEU A 87 5.97 -10.90 -13.42
CA LEU A 87 5.23 -10.24 -14.50
C LEU A 87 4.28 -9.18 -13.93
N MET A 88 3.47 -9.55 -12.94
CA MET A 88 2.45 -8.65 -12.38
C MET A 88 3.05 -7.51 -11.55
N ALA A 89 4.17 -7.75 -10.85
CA ALA A 89 4.93 -6.70 -10.18
C ALA A 89 5.60 -5.74 -11.18
N GLY A 90 6.16 -6.26 -12.28
CA GLY A 90 6.78 -5.45 -13.32
C GLY A 90 5.77 -4.59 -14.08
N LEU A 91 4.61 -5.14 -14.42
CA LEU A 91 3.49 -4.39 -15.02
C LEU A 91 3.10 -3.18 -14.16
N ALA A 92 3.05 -3.32 -12.83
CA ALA A 92 2.78 -2.18 -11.95
C ALA A 92 3.94 -1.17 -11.93
N ALA A 93 5.18 -1.65 -11.85
CA ALA A 93 6.38 -0.80 -11.84
C ALA A 93 6.56 0.02 -13.12
N ASP A 94 6.17 -0.52 -14.29
CA ASP A 94 6.25 0.15 -15.59
C ASP A 94 5.42 1.46 -15.65
N PHE A 95 4.37 1.59 -14.83
CA PHE A 95 3.59 2.84 -14.69
C PHE A 95 4.27 3.91 -13.83
N GLN A 96 5.29 3.54 -13.03
CA GLN A 96 6.07 4.47 -12.18
C GLN A 96 5.15 5.46 -11.42
N ASP A 97 4.08 4.92 -10.84
CA ASP A 97 3.10 5.63 -10.01
C ASP A 97 2.92 4.82 -8.73
N GLY A 98 3.14 5.46 -7.57
CA GLY A 98 3.01 4.79 -6.27
C GLY A 98 1.59 4.31 -5.96
N HIS A 99 0.58 4.77 -6.71
CA HIS A 99 -0.81 4.37 -6.55
C HIS A 99 -1.22 3.17 -7.44
N ILE A 100 -0.29 2.62 -8.24
CA ILE A 100 -0.49 1.40 -9.04
C ILE A 100 0.49 0.34 -8.52
N TRP A 101 -0.03 -0.67 -7.82
CA TRP A 101 0.76 -1.77 -7.26
C TRP A 101 0.09 -3.13 -7.46
N ASN A 102 0.91 -4.19 -7.46
CA ASN A 102 0.43 -5.57 -7.36
C ASN A 102 0.28 -5.96 -5.87
N ASN A 103 -0.88 -6.48 -5.47
CA ASN A 103 -1.15 -6.96 -4.12
C ASN A 103 -1.38 -8.49 -4.11
N ALA A 104 -0.35 -9.25 -4.44
CA ALA A 104 -0.41 -10.71 -4.47
C ALA A 104 -0.77 -11.28 -3.09
N ILE A 105 -1.96 -11.90 -3.00
CA ILE A 105 -2.51 -12.49 -1.76
C ILE A 105 -1.76 -13.78 -1.39
N VAL A 106 -1.27 -14.50 -2.40
CA VAL A 106 -0.33 -15.62 -2.26
C VAL A 106 1.10 -15.08 -2.35
N GLY A 107 2.09 -15.82 -1.86
CA GLY A 107 3.51 -15.52 -2.06
C GLY A 107 4.38 -16.76 -1.92
N ALA A 108 5.58 -16.74 -2.48
CA ALA A 108 6.53 -17.83 -2.35
C ALA A 108 6.90 -18.04 -0.87
N GLN A 109 6.80 -19.28 -0.36
CA GLN A 109 7.16 -19.61 1.04
C GLN A 109 8.67 -19.56 1.30
N ARG A 110 9.46 -19.74 0.24
CA ARG A 110 10.91 -19.65 0.22
C ARG A 110 11.35 -18.77 -0.94
N ILE A 111 12.46 -18.08 -0.74
CA ILE A 111 13.19 -17.27 -1.71
C ILE A 111 14.67 -17.55 -1.53
N ASN A 112 15.52 -17.26 -2.53
CA ASN A 112 16.96 -17.33 -2.34
C ASN A 112 17.48 -15.97 -1.82
N THR A 113 18.52 -16.02 -1.02
CA THR A 113 19.21 -14.84 -0.48
C THR A 113 20.72 -15.02 -0.59
N SER A 114 21.43 -13.91 -0.71
CA SER A 114 22.90 -13.83 -0.59
C SER A 114 23.39 -13.66 0.86
N GLY A 115 22.47 -13.71 1.84
CA GLY A 115 22.72 -13.35 3.23
C GLY A 115 22.81 -11.83 3.48
N ILE A 116 23.03 -11.02 2.44
CA ILE A 116 23.27 -9.57 2.54
C ILE A 116 21.97 -8.79 2.28
N LEU A 117 21.66 -7.82 3.16
CA LEU A 117 20.56 -6.88 2.97
C LEU A 117 21.07 -5.43 2.98
N LEU A 118 20.70 -4.65 1.96
CA LEU A 118 21.13 -3.26 1.81
C LEU A 118 20.10 -2.28 2.41
N ILE A 119 20.59 -1.10 2.77
CA ILE A 119 19.81 0.10 3.09
C ILE A 119 20.32 1.27 2.25
N ARG A 120 19.50 2.32 2.09
CA ARG A 120 20.00 3.64 1.69
C ARG A 120 20.41 4.42 2.92
N GLN A 121 21.62 4.98 2.91
CA GLN A 121 22.13 5.89 3.93
C GLN A 121 23.03 6.92 3.26
N ASP A 122 22.81 8.21 3.53
CA ASP A 122 23.67 9.33 3.08
C ASP A 122 23.98 9.35 1.56
N GLY A 123 23.02 8.90 0.74
CA GLY A 123 23.17 8.79 -0.72
C GLY A 123 23.85 7.51 -1.21
N HIS A 124 24.26 6.63 -0.30
CA HIS A 124 24.96 5.37 -0.59
C HIS A 124 24.09 4.13 -0.32
N TRP A 125 24.42 3.03 -1.01
CA TRP A 125 23.93 1.69 -0.70
C TRP A 125 24.84 1.06 0.36
N VAL A 126 24.31 0.81 1.56
CA VAL A 126 25.11 0.31 2.71
C VAL A 126 24.58 -1.04 3.15
N VAL A 127 25.45 -1.98 3.54
CA VAL A 127 25.05 -3.27 4.13
C VAL A 127 24.44 -3.03 5.52
N GLY A 128 23.11 -3.05 5.60
CA GLY A 128 22.36 -2.87 6.86
C GLY A 128 22.38 -4.12 7.74
N ALA A 129 22.29 -5.30 7.11
CA ALA A 129 22.45 -6.60 7.78
C ALA A 129 23.17 -7.60 6.87
N GLN A 130 23.81 -8.58 7.52
CA GLN A 130 24.44 -9.72 6.89
C GLN A 130 24.15 -10.94 7.77
N GLN A 131 23.65 -12.02 7.16
CA GLN A 131 23.74 -13.37 7.69
C GLN A 131 25.05 -13.95 7.15
N THR A 132 26.09 -14.00 7.98
CA THR A 132 27.41 -14.49 7.58
C THR A 132 27.45 -16.01 7.63
N LEU A 133 27.89 -16.66 6.55
CA LEU A 133 28.23 -18.09 6.54
C LEU A 133 29.70 -18.31 6.92
N ASP A 134 30.05 -19.54 7.32
CA ASP A 134 31.41 -19.86 7.77
C ASP A 134 32.47 -19.55 6.70
N GLY A 135 33.43 -18.70 7.06
CA GLY A 135 34.50 -18.25 6.17
C GLY A 135 34.19 -16.99 5.34
N GLU A 136 32.96 -16.47 5.36
CA GLU A 136 32.64 -15.24 4.66
C GLU A 136 33.16 -13.98 5.38
N PRO A 137 33.59 -12.95 4.64
CA PRO A 137 34.01 -11.69 5.25
C PRO A 137 32.82 -10.93 5.83
N ASP A 138 32.93 -10.49 7.08
CA ASP A 138 32.05 -9.45 7.61
C ASP A 138 32.21 -8.17 6.78
N ILE A 139 31.10 -7.71 6.20
CA ILE A 139 30.98 -6.49 5.41
C ILE A 139 29.83 -5.61 5.92
N LYS A 140 29.27 -5.87 7.12
CA LYS A 140 28.22 -5.02 7.69
C LYS A 140 28.71 -3.57 7.84
N GLY A 141 27.86 -2.61 7.46
CA GLY A 141 28.22 -1.19 7.41
C GLY A 141 29.14 -0.77 6.25
N SER A 142 29.49 -1.68 5.34
CA SER A 142 30.24 -1.34 4.12
C SER A 142 29.32 -0.75 3.06
N VAL A 143 29.84 0.18 2.25
CA VAL A 143 29.19 0.70 1.05
C VAL A 143 29.35 -0.31 -0.09
N LEU A 144 28.27 -0.63 -0.79
CA LEU A 144 28.32 -1.34 -2.08
C LEU A 144 28.84 -0.38 -3.16
N LEU A 145 29.90 -0.78 -3.86
CA LEU A 145 30.47 -0.06 -4.99
C LEU A 145 29.91 -0.54 -6.33
N GLY A 146 29.46 -1.80 -6.42
CA GLY A 146 28.96 -2.40 -7.65
C GLY A 146 28.91 -3.92 -7.62
N CYS A 147 28.33 -4.52 -8.66
CA CYS A 147 28.29 -5.97 -8.86
C CYS A 147 28.48 -6.34 -10.34
N ASP A 148 29.14 -7.47 -10.59
CA ASP A 148 29.43 -8.04 -11.91
C ASP A 148 30.04 -7.03 -12.91
N GLY A 149 30.92 -6.16 -12.43
CA GLY A 149 31.58 -5.12 -13.22
C GLY A 149 30.75 -3.85 -13.50
N LYS A 150 29.50 -3.78 -13.04
CA LYS A 150 28.68 -2.55 -13.04
C LYS A 150 28.82 -1.84 -11.70
N ASP A 151 28.83 -0.51 -11.70
CA ASP A 151 28.73 0.27 -10.45
C ASP A 151 27.37 0.08 -9.77
N ALA A 152 27.26 0.48 -8.50
CA ALA A 152 26.11 0.20 -7.66
C ALA A 152 24.79 0.78 -8.22
N ASP A 153 24.81 1.97 -8.82
CA ASP A 153 23.60 2.62 -9.36
C ASP A 153 23.25 2.04 -10.73
N SER A 154 24.22 1.86 -11.64
CA SER A 154 24.02 1.15 -12.92
C SER A 154 23.57 -0.30 -12.75
N TRP A 155 23.82 -0.91 -11.60
CA TRP A 155 23.34 -2.24 -11.22
C TRP A 155 21.96 -2.20 -10.56
N ALA A 156 21.68 -1.23 -9.68
CA ALA A 156 20.43 -1.14 -8.91
C ALA A 156 19.27 -0.48 -9.68
N PHE A 157 19.51 0.66 -10.35
CA PHE A 157 18.46 1.46 -11.00
C PHE A 157 17.60 0.63 -11.98
N PRO A 158 18.16 -0.18 -12.90
CA PRO A 158 17.35 -0.99 -13.82
C PRO A 158 16.48 -2.02 -13.10
N ARG A 159 16.98 -2.63 -12.02
CA ARG A 159 16.24 -3.63 -11.22
C ARG A 159 15.06 -3.00 -10.47
N ILE A 160 15.22 -1.76 -10.02
CA ILE A 160 14.16 -0.96 -9.38
C ILE A 160 13.13 -0.53 -10.42
N ALA A 161 13.59 0.04 -11.54
CA ALA A 161 12.74 0.51 -12.64
C ALA A 161 11.79 -0.58 -13.16
N GLN A 162 12.30 -1.80 -13.34
CA GLN A 162 11.55 -2.90 -13.95
C GLN A 162 10.56 -3.61 -13.01
N PHE A 163 10.75 -3.53 -11.67
CA PHE A 163 10.01 -4.39 -10.72
C PHE A 163 9.62 -3.76 -9.36
N ARG A 164 10.00 -2.50 -9.08
CA ARG A 164 9.73 -1.83 -7.79
C ARG A 164 9.16 -0.40 -7.90
N GLY A 165 9.39 0.31 -9.01
CA GLY A 165 8.82 1.65 -9.26
C GLY A 165 9.82 2.63 -9.88
N ASP A 166 9.54 3.93 -9.79
CA ASP A 166 10.42 4.98 -10.34
C ASP A 166 11.77 5.02 -9.58
N PRO A 167 12.92 4.70 -10.23
CA PRO A 167 14.20 4.65 -9.56
C PRO A 167 14.78 6.05 -9.28
N GLU A 168 14.26 7.11 -9.91
CA GLU A 168 14.69 8.50 -9.64
C GLU A 168 14.25 8.94 -8.24
N LEU A 169 13.13 8.39 -7.76
CA LEU A 169 12.61 8.63 -6.43
C LEU A 169 13.43 7.85 -5.39
N GLU A 170 14.25 8.58 -4.64
CA GLU A 170 15.06 8.02 -3.56
C GLU A 170 14.22 7.34 -2.45
N ALA A 171 12.93 7.68 -2.31
CA ALA A 171 11.99 6.94 -1.48
C ALA A 171 11.78 5.48 -1.97
N ILE A 172 11.67 5.29 -3.29
CA ILE A 172 11.59 3.97 -3.92
C ILE A 172 12.95 3.26 -3.83
N ARG A 173 14.07 3.99 -4.00
CA ARG A 173 15.42 3.41 -3.76
C ARG A 173 15.60 2.93 -2.31
N SER A 174 15.07 3.67 -1.34
CA SER A 174 15.12 3.33 0.08
C SER A 174 14.30 2.09 0.41
N SER A 175 13.04 2.01 -0.06
CA SER A 175 12.17 0.85 0.19
C SER A 175 12.59 -0.40 -0.59
N ALA A 176 13.18 -0.24 -1.78
CA ALA A 176 13.70 -1.35 -2.58
C ALA A 176 15.06 -1.89 -2.11
N ALA A 177 15.86 -1.13 -1.35
CA ALA A 177 17.24 -1.49 -1.01
C ALA A 177 17.39 -2.90 -0.40
N GLY A 178 16.55 -3.23 0.58
CA GLY A 178 16.55 -4.54 1.26
C GLY A 178 16.22 -5.73 0.34
N TRP A 179 15.75 -5.46 -0.88
CA TRP A 179 15.32 -6.47 -1.85
C TRP A 179 16.27 -6.67 -3.03
N LEU A 180 17.33 -5.87 -3.16
CA LEU A 180 18.22 -5.90 -4.33
C LEU A 180 19.13 -7.13 -4.38
N LEU A 181 19.46 -7.71 -3.22
CA LEU A 181 20.30 -8.91 -3.08
C LEU A 181 19.49 -10.12 -2.58
N LEU A 182 18.20 -10.14 -2.93
CA LEU A 182 17.24 -11.22 -2.77
C LEU A 182 16.78 -11.73 -4.14
N ASP A 183 16.43 -13.00 -4.21
CA ASP A 183 15.89 -13.66 -5.41
C ASP A 183 14.55 -14.31 -5.07
N GLU A 184 13.47 -13.62 -5.45
CA GLU A 184 12.09 -14.09 -5.29
C GLU A 184 11.66 -15.11 -6.37
N GLY A 185 12.60 -15.63 -7.17
CA GLY A 185 12.35 -16.51 -8.32
C GLY A 185 11.97 -15.75 -9.59
N ASN A 186 12.40 -14.49 -9.73
CA ASN A 186 12.09 -13.65 -10.89
C ASN A 186 12.96 -14.07 -12.11
N PRO A 187 12.39 -14.68 -13.17
CA PRO A 187 13.18 -15.17 -14.31
C PRO A 187 13.77 -14.03 -15.16
N PHE A 188 13.21 -12.82 -15.06
CA PHE A 188 13.61 -11.64 -15.83
C PHE A 188 14.84 -10.94 -15.24
N LEU A 189 15.34 -11.37 -14.07
CA LEU A 189 16.49 -10.78 -13.38
C LEU A 189 17.63 -11.78 -13.20
N VAL A 190 18.80 -11.43 -13.72
CA VAL A 190 20.05 -12.15 -13.43
C VAL A 190 20.54 -11.79 -12.02
N ARG A 191 20.72 -12.80 -11.18
CA ARG A 191 21.38 -12.69 -9.87
C ARG A 191 22.87 -12.34 -10.05
N PRO A 192 23.42 -11.35 -9.32
CA PRO A 192 24.87 -11.15 -9.32
C PRO A 192 25.62 -12.32 -8.71
N THR A 193 26.85 -12.55 -9.17
CA THR A 193 27.77 -13.57 -8.60
C THR A 193 28.89 -12.92 -7.79
N HIS A 194 29.31 -11.70 -8.13
CA HIS A 194 30.32 -10.96 -7.37
C HIS A 194 29.90 -9.51 -7.13
N CYS A 195 29.98 -9.05 -5.90
CA CYS A 195 29.75 -7.66 -5.52
C CYS A 195 30.95 -7.09 -4.78
N ARG A 196 31.25 -5.82 -4.99
CA ARG A 196 32.41 -5.13 -4.43
C ARG A 196 31.97 -4.15 -3.35
N PHE A 197 32.54 -4.26 -2.17
CA PHE A 197 32.16 -3.48 -0.98
C PHE A 197 33.37 -2.74 -0.40
N VAL A 198 33.15 -1.58 0.22
CA VAL A 198 34.20 -0.82 0.92
C VAL A 198 33.73 -0.35 2.29
N ARG A 199 34.53 -0.59 3.32
CA ARG A 199 34.31 0.00 4.65
C ARG A 199 34.77 1.48 4.63
N PRO A 200 34.17 2.39 5.43
CA PRO A 200 34.67 3.75 5.56
C PRO A 200 36.19 3.78 5.87
N GLY A 201 36.97 4.46 5.03
CA GLY A 201 38.44 4.53 5.12
C GLY A 201 39.20 3.23 4.80
N GLY A 202 38.52 2.15 4.41
CA GLY A 202 39.11 0.87 4.04
C GLY A 202 39.39 0.72 2.55
N GLN A 203 40.12 -0.33 2.18
CA GLN A 203 40.25 -0.76 0.78
C GLN A 203 39.00 -1.52 0.32
N PRO A 204 38.61 -1.41 -0.97
CA PRO A 204 37.55 -2.25 -1.55
C PRO A 204 37.86 -3.74 -1.43
N LYS A 205 36.83 -4.54 -1.18
CA LYS A 205 36.85 -6.00 -1.16
C LYS A 205 35.84 -6.53 -2.16
N ASP A 206 36.27 -7.46 -3.00
CA ASP A 206 35.42 -8.21 -3.90
C ASP A 206 34.89 -9.46 -3.18
N VAL A 207 33.58 -9.69 -3.24
CA VAL A 207 32.86 -10.72 -2.47
C VAL A 207 32.00 -11.55 -3.42
N THR A 208 32.25 -12.86 -3.47
CA THR A 208 31.41 -13.84 -4.17
C THR A 208 30.14 -14.08 -3.36
N LEU A 209 28.98 -14.10 -4.01
CA LEU A 209 27.68 -14.28 -3.37
C LEU A 209 27.24 -15.75 -3.35
N HIS A 210 27.11 -16.32 -2.16
CA HIS A 210 26.59 -17.68 -1.99
C HIS A 210 25.07 -17.66 -1.82
N TRP A 211 24.36 -17.86 -2.91
CA TRP A 211 22.89 -17.87 -2.93
C TRP A 211 22.33 -19.13 -2.28
N HIS A 212 21.59 -18.98 -1.18
CA HIS A 212 20.97 -20.08 -0.44
C HIS A 212 19.48 -19.83 -0.18
N PRO A 213 18.66 -20.89 -0.02
CA PRO A 213 17.23 -20.73 0.27
C PRO A 213 17.00 -20.24 1.71
N ALA A 214 16.05 -19.32 1.86
CA ALA A 214 15.56 -18.81 3.14
C ALA A 214 14.02 -18.84 3.20
N LEU A 215 13.45 -18.75 4.41
CA LEU A 215 12.01 -18.59 4.59
C LEU A 215 11.62 -17.12 4.38
N THR A 216 10.70 -16.85 3.45
CA THR A 216 10.29 -15.50 3.06
C THR A 216 9.77 -14.67 4.24
N ALA A 217 9.16 -15.32 5.24
CA ALA A 217 8.72 -14.65 6.47
C ALA A 217 9.90 -14.10 7.30
N HIS A 218 11.01 -14.83 7.41
CA HIS A 218 12.20 -14.39 8.15
C HIS A 218 12.92 -13.26 7.39
N VAL A 219 13.01 -13.37 6.06
CA VAL A 219 13.63 -12.31 5.23
C VAL A 219 12.79 -11.04 5.28
N ARG A 220 11.46 -11.13 5.18
CA ARG A 220 10.55 -9.98 5.35
C ARG A 220 10.67 -9.32 6.73
N GLU A 221 10.97 -10.09 7.78
CA GLU A 221 11.25 -9.54 9.12
C GLU A 221 12.62 -8.86 9.18
N ALA A 222 13.68 -9.48 8.68
CA ALA A 222 15.00 -8.87 8.62
C ALA A 222 15.02 -7.56 7.78
N VAL A 223 14.26 -7.52 6.67
CA VAL A 223 14.07 -6.31 5.85
C VAL A 223 13.33 -5.22 6.63
N ARG A 224 12.32 -5.55 7.45
CA ARG A 224 11.69 -4.57 8.37
C ARG A 224 12.70 -4.06 9.41
N GLN A 225 13.48 -4.94 10.02
CA GLN A 225 14.43 -4.57 11.08
C GLN A 225 15.57 -3.65 10.62
N ILE A 226 15.92 -3.65 9.33
CA ILE A 226 16.88 -2.70 8.76
C ILE A 226 16.24 -1.45 8.14
N ALA A 227 14.92 -1.46 7.91
CA ALA A 227 14.21 -0.35 7.27
C ALA A 227 14.19 0.86 8.20
N ARG A 228 15.14 1.79 8.01
CA ARG A 228 15.29 3.00 8.82
C ARG A 228 14.25 4.08 8.46
N HIS A 229 12.97 3.74 8.57
CA HIS A 229 11.96 4.76 8.78
C HIS A 229 12.15 5.36 10.17
N GLY A 230 11.77 6.61 10.36
CA GLY A 230 11.58 7.15 11.69
C GLY A 230 10.28 6.63 12.29
N ASP A 231 10.22 6.72 13.61
CA ASP A 231 8.99 6.57 14.38
C ASP A 231 8.72 7.94 15.02
N ALA A 232 7.70 8.65 14.52
CA ALA A 232 7.21 9.88 15.13
C ALA A 232 6.23 9.58 16.29
N GLY A 233 5.69 8.35 16.32
CA GLY A 233 4.48 7.95 17.03
C GLY A 233 3.29 8.87 16.78
N LEU A 234 2.26 8.70 17.59
CA LEU A 234 1.23 9.70 17.82
C LEU A 234 1.53 10.42 19.14
N SER A 235 1.86 11.72 19.09
CA SER A 235 2.26 12.48 20.28
C SER A 235 1.97 13.98 20.18
N VAL A 236 1.74 14.61 21.35
CA VAL A 236 1.72 16.07 21.52
C VAL A 236 2.39 16.38 22.86
N MET A 237 3.64 16.84 22.84
CA MET A 237 4.45 17.01 24.07
C MET A 237 5.31 18.30 24.05
N PRO A 238 5.52 18.96 25.21
CA PRO A 238 6.46 20.07 25.32
C PRO A 238 7.91 19.59 25.43
N PHE A 239 8.85 20.44 25.00
CA PHE A 239 10.29 20.29 25.24
C PHE A 239 10.94 21.65 25.49
N SER A 240 12.21 21.69 25.90
CA SER A 240 12.91 22.93 26.33
C SER A 240 12.93 24.09 25.30
N GLY A 241 12.71 23.80 24.01
CA GLY A 241 12.62 24.82 22.95
C GLY A 241 11.21 25.11 22.43
N GLY A 242 10.19 24.33 22.80
CA GLY A 242 8.88 24.42 22.15
C GLY A 242 8.00 23.18 22.36
N TRP A 243 7.31 22.73 21.31
CA TRP A 243 6.47 21.53 21.32
C TRP A 243 6.76 20.60 20.15
N TRP A 244 6.57 19.31 20.37
CA TRP A 244 6.63 18.24 19.37
C TRP A 244 5.22 17.69 19.14
N ILE A 245 4.84 17.53 17.87
CA ILE A 245 3.61 16.88 17.42
C ILE A 245 4.04 15.76 16.48
N GLY A 246 4.02 14.52 16.97
CA GLY A 246 4.27 13.32 16.17
C GLY A 246 2.98 12.78 15.58
N LEU A 247 3.02 12.48 14.27
CA LEU A 247 1.90 11.93 13.50
C LEU A 247 2.43 10.89 12.50
N ASP A 248 2.78 9.70 12.99
CA ASP A 248 3.19 8.53 12.19
C ASP A 248 2.06 7.90 11.35
N THR A 249 0.80 8.30 11.57
CA THR A 249 -0.36 7.90 10.77
C THR A 249 -1.41 9.01 10.70
N PHE A 250 -2.29 8.96 9.68
CA PHE A 250 -3.51 9.74 9.62
C PHE A 250 -4.80 8.88 9.60
N GLU A 251 -4.78 7.67 10.19
CA GLU A 251 -6.01 6.92 10.48
C GLU A 251 -6.74 7.50 11.72
N ASP A 252 -7.91 6.94 12.06
CA ASP A 252 -8.79 7.33 13.18
C ASP A 252 -8.09 7.69 14.50
N GLU A 253 -7.03 6.96 14.89
CA GLU A 253 -6.31 7.25 16.13
C GLU A 253 -5.76 8.68 16.18
N ALA A 254 -5.44 9.29 15.02
CA ALA A 254 -4.96 10.67 14.91
C ALA A 254 -5.98 11.71 15.42
N GLN A 255 -7.29 11.42 15.41
CA GLN A 255 -8.31 12.36 15.92
C GLN A 255 -8.06 12.74 17.39
N LYS A 256 -7.60 11.79 18.22
CA LYS A 256 -7.24 12.05 19.62
C LYS A 256 -6.13 13.10 19.75
N PHE A 257 -5.22 13.14 18.78
CA PHE A 257 -4.07 14.05 18.76
C PHE A 257 -4.43 15.40 18.15
N VAL A 258 -5.40 15.45 17.23
CA VAL A 258 -6.09 16.71 16.87
C VAL A 258 -6.72 17.36 18.10
N ASP A 259 -7.37 16.57 18.96
CA ASP A 259 -7.99 17.09 20.19
C ASP A 259 -6.96 17.48 21.26
N LEU A 260 -5.84 16.77 21.40
CA LEU A 260 -4.71 17.23 22.22
C LEU A 260 -4.11 18.55 21.70
N VAL A 261 -4.01 18.75 20.38
CA VAL A 261 -3.58 20.02 19.78
C VAL A 261 -4.61 21.14 20.04
N ARG A 262 -5.91 20.86 19.97
CA ARG A 262 -6.97 21.81 20.32
C ARG A 262 -6.90 22.22 21.79
N ASN A 263 -6.72 21.26 22.70
CA ASN A 263 -6.62 21.51 24.14
C ASN A 263 -5.36 22.30 24.52
N ASN A 264 -4.23 22.05 23.87
CA ASN A 264 -2.96 22.77 24.10
C ASN A 264 -2.77 24.02 23.22
N GLN A 265 -3.80 24.43 22.45
CA GLN A 265 -3.71 25.46 21.41
C GLN A 265 -3.10 26.78 21.87
N ALA A 266 -3.39 27.22 23.10
CA ALA A 266 -2.84 28.47 23.65
C ALA A 266 -1.31 28.39 23.86
N ALA A 267 -0.81 27.29 24.43
CA ALA A 267 0.61 27.07 24.67
C ALA A 267 1.38 26.81 23.36
N LEU A 268 0.78 26.04 22.43
CA LEU A 268 1.33 25.80 21.10
C LEU A 268 1.50 27.11 20.30
N ARG A 269 0.58 28.07 20.44
CA ARG A 269 0.67 29.38 19.77
C ARG A 269 1.70 30.33 20.39
N THR A 270 2.03 30.19 21.68
CA THR A 270 3.04 31.03 22.36
C THR A 270 4.44 30.42 22.37
N ALA A 271 4.57 29.12 22.06
CA ALA A 271 5.84 28.41 21.99
C ALA A 271 6.86 29.06 21.02
N PRO A 272 8.18 29.01 21.32
CA PRO A 272 9.22 29.50 20.40
C PRO A 272 9.32 28.69 19.10
N MET A 273 8.95 27.41 19.14
CA MET A 273 8.74 26.58 17.96
C MET A 273 7.71 25.46 18.19
N VAL A 274 7.15 24.95 17.10
CA VAL A 274 6.38 23.70 17.06
C VAL A 274 6.94 22.83 15.95
N VAL A 275 7.31 21.60 16.29
CA VAL A 275 7.76 20.57 15.35
C VAL A 275 6.56 19.71 14.96
N ILE A 276 6.35 19.54 13.66
CA ILE A 276 5.44 18.56 13.07
C ILE A 276 6.30 17.42 12.52
N ASP A 277 6.22 16.24 13.12
CA ASP A 277 7.00 15.08 12.73
C ASP A 277 6.10 14.04 12.08
N LEU A 278 6.34 13.79 10.80
CA LEU A 278 5.58 12.86 9.94
C LEU A 278 6.44 11.66 9.50
N ARG A 279 7.57 11.41 10.16
CA ARG A 279 8.41 10.24 9.85
C ARG A 279 7.64 8.94 10.10
N GLY A 280 7.78 7.99 9.19
CA GLY A 280 6.98 6.76 9.17
C GLY A 280 5.60 6.88 8.48
N ASN A 281 5.05 8.10 8.33
CA ASN A 281 3.68 8.32 7.84
C ASN A 281 3.51 8.03 6.35
N GLY A 282 2.86 6.92 6.03
CA GLY A 282 2.64 6.47 4.65
C GLY A 282 1.38 7.02 3.97
N ASP A 283 0.28 7.21 4.72
CA ASP A 283 -1.02 7.59 4.14
C ASP A 283 -2.03 8.03 5.22
N GLY A 284 -3.30 8.15 4.83
CA GLY A 284 -4.48 8.25 5.68
C GLY A 284 -5.29 9.51 5.40
N ASN A 285 -6.07 9.99 6.37
CA ASN A 285 -6.96 11.12 6.21
C ASN A 285 -6.26 12.47 6.53
N SER A 286 -5.73 13.13 5.50
CA SER A 286 -5.07 14.45 5.61
C SER A 286 -5.91 15.56 6.27
N ARG A 287 -7.22 15.38 6.46
CA ARG A 287 -8.11 16.30 7.21
C ARG A 287 -7.69 16.50 8.67
N TYR A 288 -7.07 15.51 9.32
CA TYR A 288 -6.60 15.65 10.70
C TYR A 288 -5.51 16.74 10.79
N SER A 289 -4.58 16.74 9.84
CA SER A 289 -3.53 17.77 9.73
C SER A 289 -4.09 19.15 9.37
N ASP A 290 -5.15 19.20 8.58
CA ASP A 290 -5.92 20.42 8.30
C ASP A 290 -6.51 21.05 9.59
N ALA A 291 -6.97 20.23 10.54
CA ALA A 291 -7.48 20.67 11.83
C ALA A 291 -6.37 21.11 12.79
N ILE A 292 -5.21 20.44 12.75
CA ILE A 292 -3.99 20.83 13.48
C ILE A 292 -3.45 22.16 12.94
N ALA A 293 -3.38 22.33 11.62
CA ALA A 293 -2.93 23.55 10.96
C ALA A 293 -3.81 24.76 11.33
N ARG A 294 -5.15 24.65 11.23
CA ARG A 294 -6.08 25.69 11.72
C ARG A 294 -5.86 26.01 13.20
N SER A 295 -5.66 24.99 14.04
CA SER A 295 -5.39 25.17 15.47
C SER A 295 -4.09 25.95 15.72
N LEU A 296 -3.00 25.66 15.01
CA LEU A 296 -1.75 26.39 15.14
C LEU A 296 -1.85 27.81 14.53
N VAL A 297 -1.97 27.92 13.21
CA VAL A 297 -1.81 29.19 12.49
C VAL A 297 -3.06 30.08 12.47
N GLY A 298 -4.24 29.53 12.73
CA GLY A 298 -5.51 30.21 12.57
C GLY A 298 -6.05 30.18 11.13
N ASP A 299 -7.38 30.21 11.05
CA ASP A 299 -8.16 29.95 9.84
C ASP A 299 -7.84 30.88 8.66
N PRO A 300 -7.59 32.20 8.84
CA PRO A 300 -7.23 33.08 7.71
C PRO A 300 -5.90 32.69 7.06
N ARG A 301 -4.89 32.32 7.86
CA ARG A 301 -3.58 31.89 7.33
C ARG A 301 -3.66 30.51 6.71
N PHE A 302 -4.42 29.60 7.32
CA PHE A 302 -4.74 28.29 6.75
C PHE A 302 -5.43 28.41 5.38
N ALA A 303 -6.52 29.19 5.29
CA ALA A 303 -7.29 29.36 4.06
C ALA A 303 -6.49 30.05 2.94
N ALA A 304 -5.55 30.92 3.28
CA ALA A 304 -4.65 31.53 2.30
C ALA A 304 -3.55 30.59 1.78
N ALA A 305 -3.12 29.61 2.60
CA ALA A 305 -2.12 28.59 2.26
C ALA A 305 -2.71 27.31 1.62
N GLN A 306 -4.04 27.14 1.68
CA GLN A 306 -4.74 26.29 0.73
C GLN A 306 -4.68 26.95 -0.65
N VAL A 307 -3.99 26.29 -1.59
CA VAL A 307 -3.92 26.75 -2.98
C VAL A 307 -5.28 26.52 -3.61
N PRO A 308 -5.99 27.57 -4.07
CA PRO A 308 -7.12 27.38 -4.96
C PRO A 308 -6.56 26.74 -6.23
N LEU A 309 -7.01 25.53 -6.56
CA LEU A 309 -6.62 24.89 -7.82
C LEU A 309 -6.96 25.86 -8.97
N PRO A 310 -5.98 26.22 -9.82
CA PRO A 310 -6.27 26.91 -11.08
C PRO A 310 -7.42 26.22 -11.81
N ALA A 311 -8.29 26.99 -12.48
CA ALA A 311 -9.52 26.47 -13.10
C ALA A 311 -9.31 25.37 -14.16
N CYS A 312 -8.07 25.13 -14.57
CA CYS A 312 -7.63 24.09 -15.49
C CYS A 312 -7.04 22.84 -14.79
N SER A 313 -7.01 22.80 -13.47
CA SER A 313 -6.47 21.70 -12.66
C SER A 313 -7.51 21.23 -11.66
N GLY A 314 -7.60 19.92 -11.46
CA GLY A 314 -8.68 19.32 -10.69
C GLY A 314 -8.43 17.84 -10.42
N ASP A 315 -9.16 17.35 -9.43
CA ASP A 315 -9.20 15.93 -9.06
C ASP A 315 -10.23 15.28 -10.02
N TYR A 316 -9.80 14.95 -11.25
CA TYR A 316 -10.67 14.48 -12.33
C TYR A 316 -10.74 12.95 -12.38
N TRP A 317 -11.95 12.40 -12.22
CA TRP A 317 -12.20 10.96 -12.13
C TRP A 317 -12.65 10.41 -13.49
N ARG A 318 -12.10 9.28 -13.96
CA ARG A 318 -12.67 8.58 -15.14
C ARG A 318 -14.04 8.02 -14.80
N VAL A 319 -14.96 8.24 -15.73
CA VAL A 319 -16.35 7.82 -15.60
C VAL A 319 -16.47 6.36 -15.99
N SER A 320 -16.73 5.51 -15.00
CA SER A 320 -16.99 4.09 -15.21
C SER A 320 -17.98 3.54 -14.17
N PRO A 321 -18.68 2.44 -14.46
CA PRO A 321 -19.51 1.76 -13.46
C PRO A 321 -18.72 1.30 -12.23
N GLY A 322 -17.45 0.91 -12.39
CA GLY A 322 -16.58 0.51 -11.28
C GLY A 322 -16.21 1.70 -10.38
N THR A 323 -15.79 2.83 -10.97
CA THR A 323 -15.50 4.07 -10.24
C THR A 323 -16.73 4.55 -9.47
N LEU A 324 -17.92 4.49 -10.08
CA LEU A 324 -19.18 4.82 -9.38
C LEU A 324 -19.46 3.86 -8.21
N ALA A 325 -19.30 2.54 -8.41
CA ALA A 325 -19.55 1.55 -7.36
C ALA A 325 -18.64 1.78 -6.13
N THR A 326 -17.36 2.07 -6.34
CA THR A 326 -16.43 2.49 -5.28
C THR A 326 -16.93 3.73 -4.55
N LEU A 327 -17.18 4.83 -5.26
CA LEU A 327 -17.60 6.10 -4.66
C LEU A 327 -18.94 5.98 -3.89
N GLN A 328 -19.81 5.04 -4.31
CA GLN A 328 -21.03 4.72 -3.57
C GLN A 328 -20.78 3.90 -2.29
N ASN A 329 -19.79 3.01 -2.28
CA ASN A 329 -19.37 2.30 -1.08
C ASN A 329 -18.72 3.27 -0.07
N ASP A 330 -17.85 4.16 -0.54
CA ASP A 330 -17.16 5.16 0.30
C ASP A 330 -18.17 6.14 0.92
N LEU A 331 -19.20 6.56 0.16
CA LEU A 331 -20.32 7.34 0.67
C LEU A 331 -21.11 6.58 1.74
N ALA A 332 -21.50 5.33 1.46
CA ALA A 332 -22.28 4.51 2.40
C ALA A 332 -21.51 4.20 3.70
N HIS A 333 -20.18 4.09 3.63
CA HIS A 333 -19.29 3.97 4.78
C HIS A 333 -19.30 5.25 5.63
N ALA A 334 -19.12 6.42 5.00
CA ALA A 334 -19.18 7.71 5.68
C ALA A 334 -20.57 8.01 6.27
N GLU A 335 -21.66 7.57 5.62
CA GLU A 335 -23.02 7.62 6.16
C GLU A 335 -23.18 6.75 7.43
N ALA A 336 -22.67 5.52 7.40
CA ALA A 336 -22.74 4.56 8.51
C ALA A 336 -21.94 4.99 9.75
N GLU A 337 -20.81 5.66 9.56
CA GLU A 337 -19.95 6.18 10.64
C GLU A 337 -20.28 7.63 11.04
N HIS A 338 -21.20 8.26 10.29
CA HIS A 338 -21.60 9.66 10.46
C HIS A 338 -20.45 10.66 10.23
N ASP A 339 -19.46 10.35 9.37
CA ASP A 339 -18.47 11.34 8.90
C ASP A 339 -19.14 12.37 8.00
N THR A 340 -19.67 13.42 8.62
CA THR A 340 -20.27 14.58 7.96
C THR A 340 -19.37 15.21 6.89
N ALA A 341 -18.04 15.14 7.03
CA ALA A 341 -17.12 15.66 6.03
C ALA A 341 -16.90 14.67 4.86
N GLY A 342 -16.93 13.37 5.13
CA GLY A 342 -16.89 12.28 4.14
C GLY A 342 -18.14 12.32 3.27
N ILE A 343 -19.31 12.37 3.90
CA ILE A 343 -20.62 12.55 3.24
C ILE A 343 -20.58 13.81 2.36
N SER A 344 -20.13 14.94 2.91
CA SER A 344 -20.04 16.22 2.17
C SER A 344 -19.09 16.19 0.97
N PHE A 345 -18.16 15.23 0.91
CA PHE A 345 -17.22 15.05 -0.18
C PHE A 345 -17.72 14.02 -1.22
N TYR A 346 -18.12 12.82 -0.80
CA TYR A 346 -18.55 11.77 -1.72
C TYR A 346 -19.95 12.02 -2.31
N GLN A 347 -20.88 12.61 -1.56
CA GLN A 347 -22.25 12.87 -2.02
C GLN A 347 -22.32 13.64 -3.36
N PRO A 348 -21.64 14.80 -3.54
CA PRO A 348 -21.65 15.51 -4.83
C PRO A 348 -20.89 14.75 -5.93
N VAL A 349 -19.80 14.06 -5.62
CA VAL A 349 -19.01 13.31 -6.63
C VAL A 349 -19.80 12.10 -7.16
N VAL A 350 -20.49 11.35 -6.28
CA VAL A 350 -21.43 10.29 -6.67
C VAL A 350 -22.58 10.83 -7.54
N SER A 351 -23.04 12.06 -7.27
CA SER A 351 -24.09 12.71 -8.06
C SER A 351 -23.62 13.07 -9.47
N ASP A 352 -22.47 13.76 -9.59
CA ASP A 352 -21.90 14.12 -10.90
C ASP A 352 -21.52 12.87 -11.71
N MET A 353 -20.96 11.85 -11.06
CA MET A 353 -20.60 10.58 -11.69
C MET A 353 -21.82 9.86 -12.28
N LYS A 354 -22.96 9.85 -11.59
CA LYS A 354 -24.23 9.31 -12.12
C LYS A 354 -24.73 10.11 -13.33
N GLN A 355 -24.66 11.44 -13.26
CA GLN A 355 -25.00 12.30 -14.40
C GLN A 355 -24.02 12.11 -15.57
N ALA A 356 -22.74 11.90 -15.29
CA ALA A 356 -21.68 11.70 -16.28
C ALA A 356 -21.89 10.40 -17.07
N ILE A 357 -22.21 9.29 -16.40
CA ILE A 357 -22.60 8.03 -17.05
C ILE A 357 -23.83 8.24 -17.95
N ALA A 358 -24.87 8.90 -17.43
CA ALA A 358 -26.11 9.15 -18.17
C ALA A 358 -25.97 10.15 -19.35
N SER A 359 -24.86 10.91 -19.41
CA SER A 359 -24.54 11.85 -20.48
C SER A 359 -23.33 11.43 -21.33
N HIS A 360 -22.82 10.21 -21.14
CA HIS A 360 -21.63 9.67 -21.79
C HIS A 360 -20.38 10.59 -21.70
N ARG A 361 -20.25 11.35 -20.61
CA ARG A 361 -19.00 12.05 -20.29
C ARG A 361 -17.93 11.04 -19.88
N GLU A 362 -16.69 11.27 -20.29
CA GLU A 362 -15.54 10.45 -19.86
C GLU A 362 -14.99 10.84 -18.47
N PHE A 363 -15.33 12.04 -17.99
CA PHE A 363 -14.79 12.64 -16.77
C PHE A 363 -15.87 13.27 -15.87
N SER A 364 -15.65 13.08 -14.57
CA SER A 364 -16.43 13.63 -13.45
C SER A 364 -15.46 14.32 -12.48
N PRO A 365 -15.53 15.64 -12.23
CA PRO A 365 -16.29 16.63 -13.00
C PRO A 365 -15.82 16.69 -14.46
N ALA A 366 -16.61 17.30 -15.34
CA ALA A 366 -16.25 17.48 -16.75
C ALA A 366 -14.92 18.23 -16.89
N LEU A 367 -14.05 17.80 -17.81
CA LEU A 367 -12.79 18.49 -18.08
C LEU A 367 -13.05 19.90 -18.66
N PRO A 368 -12.49 20.96 -18.05
CA PRO A 368 -12.45 22.27 -18.69
C PRO A 368 -11.47 22.24 -19.88
N ALA A 369 -11.77 22.99 -20.95
CA ALA A 369 -11.01 22.94 -22.20
C ALA A 369 -9.49 23.22 -22.07
N CYS A 370 -9.06 23.87 -20.99
CA CYS A 370 -7.66 24.15 -20.70
C CYS A 370 -6.93 23.05 -19.90
N ALA A 371 -7.62 22.01 -19.39
CA ALA A 371 -7.02 20.97 -18.56
C ALA A 371 -5.88 20.21 -19.26
N ARG A 372 -6.03 19.97 -20.57
CA ARG A 372 -5.05 19.28 -21.43
C ARG A 372 -3.65 19.90 -21.42
N ASN A 373 -3.54 21.18 -21.06
CA ASN A 373 -2.29 21.93 -21.03
C ASN A 373 -1.81 22.23 -19.59
N ALA A 374 -2.58 21.87 -18.56
CA ALA A 374 -2.35 22.29 -17.18
C ALA A 374 -1.43 21.36 -16.38
N LEU A 375 -1.25 20.10 -16.82
CA LEU A 375 -0.41 19.09 -16.15
C LEU A 375 1.08 19.48 -16.04
N ALA A 376 1.53 20.49 -16.78
CA ALA A 376 2.92 20.94 -16.81
C ALA A 376 3.25 22.06 -15.81
N VAL A 377 2.26 22.60 -15.07
CA VAL A 377 2.48 23.75 -14.17
C VAL A 377 2.85 23.27 -12.77
N ASP A 378 4.14 23.40 -12.43
CA ASP A 378 4.63 23.29 -11.05
C ASP A 378 3.93 24.34 -10.17
N GLN A 379 3.28 23.89 -9.08
CA GLN A 379 2.49 24.74 -8.17
C GLN A 379 3.27 25.17 -6.91
N ASP A 380 4.60 25.07 -6.91
CA ASP A 380 5.47 25.86 -6.01
C ASP A 380 5.53 27.35 -6.46
N THR A 381 4.35 27.95 -6.72
CA THR A 381 4.21 29.36 -7.07
C THR A 381 4.67 30.24 -5.91
N ALA A 382 5.48 31.25 -6.22
CA ALA A 382 6.11 32.17 -5.27
C ALA A 382 5.14 32.71 -4.19
N PRO A 383 5.62 32.94 -2.95
CA PRO A 383 4.77 33.02 -1.78
C PRO A 383 3.71 34.12 -1.86
N ARG A 384 2.45 33.70 -1.94
CA ARG A 384 1.28 34.53 -1.62
C ARG A 384 1.50 35.18 -0.25
N SER A 385 1.30 36.49 -0.14
CA SER A 385 1.38 37.18 1.15
C SER A 385 0.33 36.57 2.10
N LEU A 386 0.80 35.76 3.05
CA LEU A 386 -0.07 35.05 3.98
C LEU A 386 -0.46 35.97 5.14
N PRO A 387 -1.73 35.93 5.59
CA PRO A 387 -2.16 36.59 6.81
C PRO A 387 -1.26 36.26 8.01
N PRO A 388 -1.15 37.18 9.00
CA PRO A 388 -0.40 36.93 10.22
C PRO A 388 -0.80 35.61 10.89
N SER A 389 0.20 34.85 11.33
CA SER A 389 -0.02 33.60 12.06
C SER A 389 -0.54 33.89 13.46
N LYS A 390 -1.52 33.11 13.95
CA LYS A 390 -1.88 33.10 15.37
C LYS A 390 -0.80 32.45 16.26
N MET A 391 0.14 31.71 15.66
CA MET A 391 1.32 31.15 16.34
C MET A 391 2.52 32.09 16.18
N LYS A 392 3.20 32.39 17.30
CA LYS A 392 4.32 33.34 17.40
C LYS A 392 5.68 32.74 17.04
N GLY A 393 5.87 31.44 17.30
CA GLY A 393 7.12 30.72 17.06
C GLY A 393 7.31 30.23 15.62
N ARG A 394 8.41 29.49 15.41
CA ARG A 394 8.72 28.84 14.14
C ARG A 394 7.97 27.50 13.99
N LEU A 395 7.39 27.24 12.83
CA LEU A 395 7.00 25.89 12.44
C LEU A 395 8.23 25.15 11.90
N VAL A 396 8.41 23.90 12.30
CA VAL A 396 9.38 22.95 11.72
C VAL A 396 8.62 21.73 11.24
N LEU A 397 8.99 21.19 10.09
CA LEU A 397 8.40 19.99 9.49
C LEU A 397 9.49 18.92 9.33
N ILE A 398 9.22 17.70 9.78
CA ILE A 398 10.11 16.54 9.63
C ILE A 398 9.39 15.44 8.85
N THR A 399 10.08 14.89 7.86
CA THR A 399 9.64 13.76 7.01
C THR A 399 10.80 12.80 6.77
N ASP A 400 10.49 11.61 6.27
CA ASP A 400 11.46 10.62 5.77
C ASP A 400 10.99 10.00 4.44
N HIS A 401 11.60 8.87 4.06
CA HIS A 401 11.29 8.15 2.83
C HIS A 401 9.95 7.39 2.86
N ASN A 402 9.27 7.26 4.00
CA ASN A 402 7.93 6.68 4.05
C ASN A 402 6.85 7.70 3.63
N CYS A 403 7.16 9.01 3.62
CA CYS A 403 6.19 10.07 3.35
C CYS A 403 5.57 9.95 1.94
N PHE A 404 4.37 9.37 1.89
CA PHE A 404 3.61 9.06 0.67
C PHE A 404 2.18 9.61 0.77
N SER A 405 1.42 9.60 -0.34
CA SER A 405 0.00 10.01 -0.44
C SER A 405 -0.36 11.24 0.45
N SER A 406 -1.17 11.07 1.50
CA SER A 406 -1.57 12.16 2.39
C SER A 406 -0.41 12.83 3.15
N CYS A 407 0.69 12.12 3.46
CA CYS A 407 1.89 12.77 4.02
C CYS A 407 2.47 13.81 3.08
N LEU A 408 2.53 13.55 1.77
CA LEU A 408 3.00 14.52 0.78
C LEU A 408 2.06 15.73 0.67
N ILE A 409 0.74 15.53 0.78
CA ILE A 409 -0.25 16.61 0.79
C ILE A 409 -0.05 17.51 2.02
N VAL A 410 0.14 16.90 3.19
CA VAL A 410 0.34 17.59 4.47
C VAL A 410 1.70 18.29 4.55
N ALA A 411 2.78 17.64 4.12
CA ALA A 411 4.11 18.24 4.05
C ALA A 411 4.11 19.50 3.17
N ASN A 412 3.46 19.45 2.00
CA ASN A 412 3.32 20.61 1.13
C ASN A 412 2.41 21.71 1.72
N LEU A 413 1.36 21.36 2.49
CA LEU A 413 0.58 22.34 3.26
C LEU A 413 1.45 23.06 4.31
N PHE A 414 2.21 22.32 5.12
CA PHE A 414 3.06 22.92 6.15
C PHE A 414 4.23 23.74 5.56
N ARG A 415 4.85 23.29 4.46
CA ARG A 415 5.79 24.11 3.67
C ARG A 415 5.15 25.45 3.28
N ARG A 416 3.97 25.43 2.64
CA ARG A 416 3.25 26.67 2.25
C ARG A 416 2.88 27.55 3.44
N LEU A 417 2.55 26.98 4.60
CA LEU A 417 2.29 27.75 5.84
C LEU A 417 3.52 28.47 6.40
N GLY A 418 4.72 28.13 5.94
CA GLY A 418 6.01 28.68 6.40
C GLY A 418 6.75 27.77 7.37
N ALA A 419 6.50 26.46 7.37
CA ALA A 419 7.31 25.50 8.12
C ALA A 419 8.69 25.31 7.47
N VAL A 420 9.74 25.35 8.29
CA VAL A 420 11.10 25.01 7.86
C VAL A 420 11.22 23.48 7.75
N PRO A 421 11.52 22.91 6.57
CA PRO A 421 11.75 21.49 6.44
C PRO A 421 13.10 21.11 7.07
N CYS A 422 13.10 20.08 7.92
CA CYS A 422 14.26 19.50 8.57
C CYS A 422 14.15 17.98 8.52
N GLY A 423 15.08 17.27 7.90
CA GLY A 423 14.98 15.82 7.77
C GLY A 423 15.86 15.30 6.63
N GLY A 424 15.68 14.04 6.27
CA GLY A 424 16.44 13.43 5.19
C GLY A 424 16.09 14.05 3.83
N SER A 425 16.99 14.87 3.29
CA SER A 425 17.14 15.02 1.84
C SER A 425 17.41 13.63 1.28
N ASN A 426 16.33 12.97 0.85
CA ASN A 426 16.19 11.62 0.28
C ASN A 426 14.69 11.21 0.27
N GLY A 427 13.83 11.89 1.05
CA GLY A 427 12.36 11.86 0.91
C GLY A 427 11.80 13.19 0.36
N SER A 428 11.99 13.46 -0.93
CA SER A 428 11.37 14.58 -1.66
C SER A 428 11.57 16.00 -1.11
N ILE A 429 12.76 16.32 -0.56
CA ILE A 429 13.17 17.72 -0.26
C ILE A 429 14.56 18.06 -0.86
N HIS A 430 14.79 17.64 -2.10
CA HIS A 430 15.37 18.61 -3.06
C HIS A 430 14.27 19.64 -3.40
N PRO A 431 14.60 20.86 -3.85
CA PRO A 431 13.58 21.72 -4.48
C PRO A 431 12.96 20.99 -5.68
N LEU A 432 11.66 21.22 -5.93
CA LEU A 432 10.90 20.61 -7.03
C LEU A 432 11.47 20.93 -8.43
N HIS A 433 12.41 21.86 -8.51
CA HIS A 433 13.25 22.17 -9.67
C HIS A 433 14.01 20.98 -10.28
N GLY A 434 14.11 19.83 -9.59
CA GLY A 434 14.68 18.60 -10.15
C GLY A 434 13.76 17.88 -11.14
N SER A 435 12.46 17.78 -10.85
CA SER A 435 11.49 16.98 -11.59
C SER A 435 10.93 17.71 -12.82
N LYS A 436 11.81 18.05 -13.77
CA LYS A 436 11.41 18.68 -15.05
C LYS A 436 10.37 17.81 -15.79
N GLY A 437 9.12 18.29 -15.82
CA GLY A 437 8.07 17.81 -16.71
C GLY A 437 7.37 16.50 -16.32
N ARG A 438 7.37 16.06 -15.05
CA ARG A 438 6.75 14.78 -14.64
C ARG A 438 5.69 14.91 -13.53
N ASN A 439 4.49 15.30 -13.99
CA ASN A 439 3.14 14.96 -13.53
C ASN A 439 2.69 15.22 -12.06
N PRO A 440 1.75 16.16 -11.81
CA PRO A 440 1.11 16.37 -10.50
C PRO A 440 -0.05 15.38 -10.20
N ALA A 441 0.12 14.09 -10.51
CA ALA A 441 -0.90 13.04 -10.30
C ALA A 441 -1.29 12.82 -8.82
N ILE A 442 -0.53 13.40 -7.87
CA ILE A 442 -0.64 13.31 -6.40
C ILE A 442 -2.07 13.62 -5.85
N LYS A 443 -2.94 14.29 -6.62
CA LYS A 443 -4.36 14.44 -6.26
C LYS A 443 -5.32 13.56 -7.07
N ALA A 444 -5.04 13.32 -8.34
CA ALA A 444 -5.90 12.53 -9.23
C ALA A 444 -5.96 11.05 -8.81
N ALA A 445 -4.94 10.56 -8.10
CA ALA A 445 -4.87 9.17 -7.62
C ALA A 445 -5.53 8.92 -6.25
N ARG A 446 -6.30 9.88 -5.70
CA ARG A 446 -7.12 9.64 -4.51
C ARG A 446 -8.18 8.58 -4.83
N LEU A 447 -8.09 7.41 -4.18
CA LEU A 447 -9.09 6.35 -4.19
C LEU A 447 -9.51 5.87 -5.60
N PHE A 448 -8.54 5.58 -6.46
CA PHE A 448 -8.81 4.56 -7.46
C PHE A 448 -8.97 3.21 -6.78
N ASN A 449 -10.06 2.54 -7.12
CA ASN A 449 -10.45 1.21 -6.65
C ASN A 449 -11.45 0.66 -7.68
N ALA A 450 -11.12 -0.47 -8.31
CA ALA A 450 -11.77 -0.93 -9.53
C ALA A 450 -11.97 -2.46 -9.50
N SER A 451 -12.82 -2.91 -8.59
CA SER A 451 -13.16 -4.33 -8.45
C SER A 451 -14.29 -4.74 -9.40
N GLU A 452 -13.95 -5.20 -10.61
CA GLU A 452 -14.91 -5.92 -11.45
C GLU A 452 -15.12 -7.34 -10.90
N GLY A 453 -16.13 -7.49 -10.03
CA GLY A 453 -16.39 -8.74 -9.31
C GLY A 453 -16.90 -9.88 -10.19
N ARG A 454 -16.01 -10.79 -10.63
CA ARG A 454 -16.39 -12.09 -11.22
C ARG A 454 -15.59 -13.27 -10.62
N ASN A 455 -16.32 -14.06 -9.82
CA ASN A 455 -15.94 -15.32 -9.15
C ASN A 455 -14.86 -15.24 -8.04
N ARG A 456 -14.91 -16.21 -7.12
CA ARG A 456 -14.30 -16.13 -5.77
C ARG A 456 -12.90 -16.73 -5.64
N ASP A 457 -12.31 -17.20 -6.73
CA ASP A 457 -11.08 -18.01 -6.74
C ASP A 457 -9.94 -17.36 -7.55
N ARG A 458 -9.94 -16.03 -7.70
CA ARG A 458 -8.95 -15.25 -8.47
C ARG A 458 -8.37 -14.09 -7.66
N GLN A 459 -7.19 -13.62 -8.06
CA GLN A 459 -6.52 -12.51 -7.39
C GLN A 459 -7.30 -11.21 -7.64
N LEU A 460 -7.65 -10.51 -6.57
CA LEU A 460 -8.35 -9.23 -6.67
C LEU A 460 -7.33 -8.14 -7.01
N TRP A 461 -7.42 -7.60 -8.23
CA TRP A 461 -6.78 -6.33 -8.58
C TRP A 461 -7.43 -5.22 -7.74
N THR A 462 -6.67 -4.74 -6.77
CA THR A 462 -7.18 -4.00 -5.61
C THR A 462 -6.33 -2.74 -5.40
N LEU A 463 -6.71 -1.68 -6.11
CA LEU A 463 -6.25 -0.32 -5.81
C LEU A 463 -7.04 0.15 -4.58
N TYR A 464 -6.39 0.53 -3.49
CA TYR A 464 -7.05 0.84 -2.20
C TYR A 464 -6.12 1.67 -1.30
N ALA A 465 -6.62 2.77 -0.71
CA ALA A 465 -5.99 3.29 0.51
C ALA A 465 -6.03 2.20 1.60
N ARG A 466 -4.99 2.09 2.44
CA ARG A 466 -4.94 0.99 3.43
C ARG A 466 -6.04 1.13 4.48
N ASP A 467 -6.92 0.13 4.59
CA ASP A 467 -7.73 -0.03 5.80
C ASP A 467 -7.99 -1.50 6.21
N ARG A 468 -8.56 -1.69 7.40
CA ARG A 468 -8.32 -2.83 8.30
C ARG A 468 -9.24 -4.03 8.07
N VAL A 469 -8.84 -4.96 7.19
CA VAL A 469 -9.41 -6.33 7.19
C VAL A 469 -8.33 -7.39 7.47
N SER A 470 -7.95 -7.54 8.75
CA SER A 470 -6.99 -8.56 9.20
C SER A 470 -7.32 -9.11 10.60
N ARG A 471 -8.57 -9.55 10.82
CA ARG A 471 -8.93 -10.24 12.08
C ARG A 471 -10.14 -11.21 12.05
N CYS A 472 -10.38 -11.94 10.95
CA CYS A 472 -11.42 -13.00 10.96
C CYS A 472 -11.22 -14.19 9.99
N ALA A 473 -9.97 -14.65 9.77
CA ALA A 473 -9.67 -15.74 8.81
C ALA A 473 -8.64 -16.77 9.31
N GLN A 474 -8.69 -17.16 10.60
CA GLN A 474 -7.66 -18.04 11.19
C GLN A 474 -8.20 -19.13 12.16
N ARG A 475 -9.41 -19.65 11.91
CA ARG A 475 -9.97 -20.82 12.63
C ARG A 475 -10.75 -21.79 11.73
N ARG A 476 -10.08 -22.34 10.72
CA ARG A 476 -10.35 -23.64 10.04
C ARG A 476 -9.37 -23.80 8.88
N TYR A 477 -8.34 -24.63 9.04
CA TYR A 477 -7.62 -25.43 8.01
C TYR A 477 -6.34 -26.02 8.62
N CYS A 478 -6.51 -27.01 9.50
CA CYS A 478 -5.44 -27.86 10.06
C CYS A 478 -6.02 -29.26 10.30
N ALA A 479 -6.20 -30.04 9.22
CA ALA A 479 -6.72 -31.41 9.31
C ALA A 479 -6.43 -32.22 8.04
N GLU A 480 -5.17 -32.61 7.82
CA GLU A 480 -4.82 -33.83 7.07
C GLU A 480 -3.35 -34.23 7.37
N ASN A 481 -3.03 -35.51 7.18
CA ASN A 481 -1.68 -36.10 7.34
C ASN A 481 -1.03 -36.11 8.75
N VAL A 482 -1.70 -36.71 9.75
CA VAL A 482 -1.06 -37.77 10.57
C VAL A 482 -2.09 -38.87 10.83
N GLY A 483 -1.72 -40.13 10.58
CA GLY A 483 -2.62 -41.27 10.81
C GLY A 483 -2.55 -41.81 12.23
N CYS A 484 -3.69 -41.86 12.93
CA CYS A 484 -3.84 -42.65 14.16
C CYS A 484 -5.28 -43.16 14.31
N ARG A 485 -5.46 -44.39 14.80
CA ARG A 485 -6.79 -45.00 15.01
C ARG A 485 -7.31 -44.69 16.42
N ILE A 486 -8.60 -44.36 16.58
CA ILE A 486 -9.48 -44.78 17.69
C ILE A 486 -10.95 -44.42 17.41
N ALA A 487 -11.87 -45.00 18.18
CA ALA A 487 -13.32 -45.14 17.99
C ALA A 487 -14.15 -43.92 17.52
N ARG A 488 -15.22 -44.21 16.74
CA ARG A 488 -16.36 -43.31 16.47
C ARG A 488 -17.31 -43.22 17.67
N PRO A 489 -18.04 -42.11 17.84
CA PRO A 489 -19.50 -42.25 17.95
C PRO A 489 -20.33 -41.23 17.14
N LYS A 490 -21.39 -41.77 16.52
CA LYS A 490 -22.65 -41.17 16.01
C LYS A 490 -22.79 -39.64 15.96
N VAL A 491 -22.82 -39.10 14.75
CA VAL A 491 -23.43 -37.79 14.42
C VAL A 491 -24.96 -37.90 14.49
N ARG A 492 -25.64 -36.84 14.94
CA ARG A 492 -27.05 -36.56 14.64
C ARG A 492 -27.16 -35.21 13.94
N GLU A 493 -27.61 -35.21 12.70
CA GLU A 493 -27.88 -33.99 11.94
C GLU A 493 -29.14 -33.28 12.49
N ARG A 494 -29.17 -31.95 12.39
CA ARG A 494 -30.42 -31.18 12.39
C ARG A 494 -30.29 -30.06 11.37
N HIS A 495 -31.20 -30.05 10.40
CA HIS A 495 -31.33 -28.96 9.44
C HIS A 495 -31.83 -27.68 10.13
N TRP A 496 -31.49 -26.52 9.57
CA TRP A 496 -32.22 -25.28 9.81
C TRP A 496 -32.81 -24.78 8.49
N ARG A 497 -34.11 -24.47 8.50
CA ARG A 497 -34.81 -23.84 7.37
C ARG A 497 -34.78 -22.32 7.52
N VAL A 498 -34.72 -21.62 6.40
CA VAL A 498 -35.04 -20.19 6.33
C VAL A 498 -36.55 -20.01 6.57
N GLY A 499 -36.93 -18.98 7.33
CA GLY A 499 -38.33 -18.62 7.57
C GLY A 499 -38.46 -17.12 7.87
N SER A 500 -39.14 -16.38 7.00
CA SER A 500 -39.39 -14.95 7.13
C SER A 500 -40.78 -14.68 7.74
N ARG A 501 -40.87 -13.65 8.60
CA ARG A 501 -42.06 -12.82 8.82
C ARG A 501 -41.73 -11.60 9.69
N SER A 502 -42.72 -10.73 9.88
CA SER A 502 -42.51 -9.28 10.05
C SER A 502 -43.42 -8.63 11.10
N VAL A 503 -42.91 -7.53 11.69
CA VAL A 503 -43.68 -6.37 12.21
C VAL A 503 -44.47 -6.54 13.53
N ALA A 504 -44.70 -5.37 14.17
CA ALA A 504 -45.60 -5.08 15.31
C ALA A 504 -45.03 -5.11 16.76
N SER A 505 -44.53 -3.94 17.17
CA SER A 505 -44.86 -3.21 18.42
C SER A 505 -45.11 -3.94 19.75
N MET A 506 -44.39 -3.49 20.81
CA MET A 506 -45.07 -2.87 21.97
C MET A 506 -44.15 -1.90 22.73
N GLN A 507 -44.72 -1.06 23.60
CA GLN A 507 -44.06 0.07 24.26
C GLN A 507 -43.75 -0.21 25.74
N SER A 508 -42.66 0.40 26.27
CA SER A 508 -42.44 0.73 27.71
C SER A 508 -42.40 -0.45 28.71
N ARG A 509 -41.60 -0.45 29.78
CA ARG A 509 -41.37 0.62 30.77
C ARG A 509 -39.97 0.56 31.42
N SER A 510 -39.69 1.59 32.21
CA SER A 510 -38.52 1.74 33.09
C SER A 510 -38.60 0.88 34.38
N LEU A 511 -37.51 0.93 35.17
CA LEU A 511 -37.18 0.35 36.49
C LEU A 511 -36.24 -0.87 36.39
N SER A 512 -34.91 -0.74 36.52
CA SER A 512 -34.07 -0.26 37.64
C SER A 512 -33.83 -1.30 38.76
N ASN A 513 -32.55 -1.48 39.11
CA ASN A 513 -32.04 -2.16 40.31
C ASN A 513 -32.38 -3.64 40.53
N TYR A 514 -31.38 -4.51 40.36
CA TYR A 514 -30.89 -5.32 41.49
C TYR A 514 -29.38 -5.58 41.35
N ARG A 515 -28.68 -5.75 42.47
CA ARG A 515 -27.20 -5.77 42.54
C ARG A 515 -26.74 -6.97 43.38
N ASN A 516 -25.73 -7.69 42.87
CA ASN A 516 -24.86 -8.68 43.53
C ASN A 516 -25.46 -9.77 44.45
N ASN A 517 -25.18 -11.03 44.13
CA ASN A 517 -24.55 -12.03 45.03
C ASN A 517 -24.44 -13.39 44.32
N TYR A 518 -23.56 -14.36 44.67
CA TYR A 518 -22.13 -14.35 45.07
C TYR A 518 -21.69 -15.83 45.21
N ARG A 519 -20.37 -16.14 45.11
CA ARG A 519 -19.71 -17.43 45.51
C ARG A 519 -20.02 -18.66 44.64
N ASN A 520 -19.24 -19.74 44.60
CA ASN A 520 -17.80 -20.10 44.83
C ASN A 520 -17.59 -21.44 44.02
N THR A 521 -16.43 -22.09 43.81
CA THR A 521 -15.15 -22.26 44.55
C THR A 521 -14.07 -22.64 43.49
N ILE A 522 -12.81 -22.15 43.47
CA ILE A 522 -11.57 -22.72 44.08
C ILE A 522 -11.51 -24.27 44.00
N VAL A 523 -10.44 -24.98 43.62
CA VAL A 523 -8.97 -24.69 43.58
C VAL A 523 -8.43 -24.82 42.10
N ASP A 524 -7.17 -25.10 41.70
CA ASP A 524 -5.94 -25.59 42.36
C ASP A 524 -4.62 -25.07 41.70
N LEU A 525 -3.47 -25.55 42.16
CA LEU A 525 -2.10 -25.01 41.97
C LEU A 525 -1.22 -25.72 40.93
N CYS A 526 -0.33 -24.94 40.29
CA CYS A 526 1.13 -25.06 40.48
C CYS A 526 1.85 -23.76 40.05
N ASN A 527 3.05 -23.49 40.58
CA ASN A 527 3.63 -22.13 40.70
C ASN A 527 5.19 -22.19 40.84
N ILE A 528 5.86 -21.06 41.13
CA ILE A 528 7.23 -20.90 41.69
C ILE A 528 8.38 -20.92 40.63
N HIS A 529 9.44 -20.08 40.62
CA HIS A 529 9.96 -18.92 41.40
C HIS A 529 10.41 -17.81 40.38
N GLU A 530 10.25 -16.50 40.61
CA GLU A 530 11.22 -15.51 41.19
C GLU A 530 12.61 -15.41 40.50
N LEU A 531 13.31 -14.26 40.39
CA LEU A 531 13.13 -12.82 40.79
C LEU A 531 13.82 -11.95 39.68
N PHE A 532 14.19 -10.65 39.73
CA PHE A 532 14.32 -9.60 40.77
C PHE A 532 14.05 -8.18 40.13
N ILE A 533 14.58 -7.08 40.67
CA ILE A 533 14.36 -5.68 40.22
C ILE A 533 15.66 -4.84 40.39
N ILE A 534 15.76 -3.71 39.67
CA ILE A 534 16.67 -2.55 39.84
C ILE A 534 18.11 -2.68 39.29
N LYS A 535 18.33 -2.10 38.10
CA LYS A 535 19.03 -0.81 38.00
C LYS A 535 18.67 -0.04 36.74
#